data_AF-A0A9C9KY03-F1
#
_entry.id   AF-A0A9C9KY03-F1
#
_cell.length_a   1.000
_cell.length_b   1.000
_cell.length_c   1.000
_cell.angle_alpha   90.00
_cell.angle_beta   90.00
_cell.angle_gamma   90.00
#
_symmetry.space_group_name_H-M   'P 1'
#
loop_
_entity.id
_entity.type
_entity.pdbx_description
1 polymer ?
#
loop_
_entity_poly.entity_id
_entity_poly.type
_entity_poly.pdbx_seq_one_letter_code
_entity_poly.pdbx_strand_id
1 'polypeptide(L)'
;MDEVTQRPVARLVKVSLTKLKELERKCHNNLNWSDGGHWIGTGLKPNCFIKESLRNSITHTYNFPTDESAEKWNLEWEKLIRYAGHIGTAALTVAVTTLTGGLAGIAVGTIAAIIKDETQAFIPYPKMSRGWSYELTIEYRFEYSPHPWGKRGLTQTTTAISRDFTGKVVSRTSTAQKFNLNEIPDGLGRSLASLRSKRTSSDY
;
A
#
# COMPACT_ATOMS: atom_id res chain seq x y z
N MET A 1 -11.96 -46.06 -5.63
CA MET A 1 -12.53 -45.04 -6.54
C MET A 1 -12.17 -43.71 -5.91
N ASP A 2 -11.03 -43.15 -6.32
CA ASP A 2 -10.50 -41.92 -5.73
C ASP A 2 -11.15 -40.73 -6.41
N GLU A 3 -12.11 -40.12 -5.71
CA GLU A 3 -12.73 -38.88 -6.12
C GLU A 3 -11.71 -37.75 -5.93
N VAL A 4 -10.91 -37.48 -6.98
CA VAL A 4 -10.00 -36.35 -7.04
C VAL A 4 -10.83 -35.09 -6.88
N THR A 5 -10.90 -34.59 -5.64
CA THR A 5 -11.60 -33.37 -5.28
C THR A 5 -10.85 -32.21 -5.92
N GLN A 6 -11.23 -31.85 -7.14
CA GLN A 6 -10.72 -30.65 -7.81
C GLN A 6 -11.04 -29.44 -6.93
N ARG A 7 -10.02 -28.94 -6.23
CA ARG A 7 -10.13 -27.68 -5.48
C ARG A 7 -10.55 -26.61 -6.48
N PRO A 8 -11.65 -25.89 -6.24
CA PRO A 8 -12.12 -24.88 -7.18
C PRO A 8 -11.01 -23.86 -7.42
N VAL A 9 -10.60 -23.75 -8.69
CA VAL A 9 -9.57 -22.81 -9.12
C VAL A 9 -10.11 -21.40 -8.88
N ALA A 10 -9.44 -20.68 -7.97
CA ALA A 10 -9.85 -19.35 -7.60
C ALA A 10 -9.73 -18.39 -8.80
N ARG A 11 -10.86 -17.79 -9.21
CA ARG A 11 -10.88 -16.74 -10.23
C ARG A 11 -10.55 -15.39 -9.62
N LEU A 12 -9.69 -14.64 -10.31
CA LEU A 12 -9.44 -13.22 -10.08
C LEU A 12 -10.64 -12.42 -10.57
N VAL A 13 -11.40 -11.81 -9.65
CA VAL A 13 -12.59 -11.01 -9.99
C VAL A 13 -12.59 -9.72 -9.16
N LYS A 14 -12.83 -8.58 -9.82
CA LYS A 14 -13.11 -7.30 -9.13
C LYS A 14 -14.54 -7.34 -8.59
N VAL A 15 -14.71 -7.46 -7.27
CA VAL A 15 -16.04 -7.63 -6.62
C VAL A 15 -16.52 -6.30 -6.04
N SER A 16 -17.77 -5.87 -6.19
CA SER A 16 -18.24 -4.63 -5.54
C SER A 16 -18.14 -4.68 -4.00
N LEU A 17 -18.01 -3.52 -3.33
CA LEU A 17 -17.92 -3.44 -1.85
C LEU A 17 -19.12 -4.08 -1.15
N THR A 18 -20.33 -3.89 -1.70
CA THR A 18 -21.56 -4.46 -1.14
C THR A 18 -21.55 -5.99 -1.21
N LYS A 19 -21.13 -6.55 -2.35
CA LYS A 19 -21.05 -8.00 -2.56
C LYS A 19 -19.92 -8.63 -1.74
N LEU A 20 -18.85 -7.89 -1.47
CA LEU A 20 -17.79 -8.27 -0.54
C LEU A 20 -18.30 -8.45 0.89
N LYS A 21 -18.98 -7.43 1.46
CA LYS A 21 -19.51 -7.50 2.82
C LYS A 21 -20.53 -8.64 2.99
N GLU A 22 -21.34 -8.87 1.97
CA GLU A 22 -22.28 -9.98 1.97
C GLU A 22 -21.58 -11.35 1.96
N LEU A 23 -20.55 -11.50 1.11
CA LEU A 23 -19.73 -12.71 1.06
C LEU A 23 -18.94 -12.92 2.34
N GLU A 24 -18.40 -11.87 2.96
CA GLU A 24 -17.78 -11.91 4.28
C GLU A 24 -18.73 -12.50 5.31
N ARG A 25 -19.92 -11.92 5.46
CA ARG A 25 -20.90 -12.41 6.44
C ARG A 25 -21.25 -13.89 6.22
N LYS A 26 -21.38 -14.31 4.96
CA LYS A 26 -21.75 -15.69 4.60
C LYS A 26 -20.60 -16.69 4.72
N CYS A 27 -19.40 -16.30 4.31
CA CYS A 27 -18.22 -17.16 4.22
C CYS A 27 -17.41 -17.21 5.52
N HIS A 28 -17.47 -16.17 6.37
CA HIS A 28 -16.67 -16.06 7.60
C HIS A 28 -17.35 -16.69 8.83
N ASN A 29 -18.59 -17.14 8.70
CA ASN A 29 -19.24 -17.92 9.74
C ASN A 29 -18.72 -19.35 9.69
N ASN A 30 -17.78 -19.69 10.57
CA ASN A 30 -17.17 -21.01 10.66
C ASN A 30 -18.20 -22.12 10.90
N LEU A 31 -19.35 -21.82 11.51
CA LEU A 31 -20.43 -22.79 11.75
C LEU A 31 -21.11 -23.25 10.45
N ASN A 32 -20.91 -22.53 9.34
CA ASN A 32 -21.40 -22.92 8.03
C ASN A 32 -20.41 -23.81 7.26
N TRP A 33 -19.30 -24.21 7.88
CA TRP A 33 -18.26 -25.04 7.27
C TRP A 33 -17.98 -26.27 8.13
N SER A 34 -17.81 -27.43 7.49
CA SER A 34 -17.25 -28.60 8.15
C SER A 34 -15.74 -28.45 8.37
N ASP A 35 -15.16 -29.30 9.22
CA ASP A 35 -13.71 -29.37 9.43
C ASP A 35 -12.92 -29.70 8.14
N GLY A 36 -13.59 -30.33 7.16
CA GLY A 36 -13.05 -30.58 5.81
C GLY A 36 -13.21 -29.41 4.83
N GLY A 37 -13.76 -28.26 5.26
CA GLY A 37 -13.99 -27.08 4.40
C GLY A 37 -15.18 -27.23 3.44
N HIS A 38 -16.13 -28.13 3.73
CA HIS A 38 -17.37 -28.24 2.97
C HIS A 38 -18.44 -27.32 3.54
N TRP A 39 -19.30 -26.79 2.67
CA TRP A 39 -20.40 -25.92 3.09
C TRP A 39 -21.51 -26.77 3.72
N ILE A 40 -21.90 -26.43 4.94
CA ILE A 40 -22.98 -27.08 5.71
C ILE A 40 -24.08 -26.07 6.14
N GLY A 41 -23.94 -24.80 5.75
CA GLY A 41 -24.93 -23.76 6.04
C GLY A 41 -26.21 -23.90 5.22
N THR A 42 -27.25 -23.16 5.62
CA THR A 42 -28.55 -23.15 4.93
C THR A 42 -28.47 -22.43 3.57
N GLY A 43 -29.13 -23.01 2.56
CA GLY A 43 -29.24 -22.44 1.21
C GLY A 43 -28.06 -22.75 0.28
N LEU A 44 -28.00 -22.03 -0.85
CA LEU A 44 -26.96 -22.20 -1.87
C LEU A 44 -25.59 -21.80 -1.32
N LYS A 45 -24.59 -22.65 -1.56
CA LYS A 45 -23.20 -22.41 -1.17
C LYS A 45 -22.71 -21.06 -1.74
N PRO A 46 -22.34 -20.09 -0.88
CA PRO A 46 -21.78 -18.82 -1.31
C PRO A 46 -20.43 -19.07 -2.02
N ASN A 47 -20.12 -18.25 -3.02
CA ASN A 47 -18.85 -18.34 -3.73
C ASN A 47 -17.72 -17.76 -2.87
N CYS A 48 -17.18 -18.58 -1.98
CA CYS A 48 -16.14 -18.17 -1.05
C CYS A 48 -14.72 -18.31 -1.61
N PHE A 49 -14.58 -18.84 -2.82
CA PHE A 49 -13.30 -19.05 -3.50
C PHE A 49 -12.88 -17.88 -4.39
N ILE A 50 -13.60 -16.75 -4.31
CA ILE A 50 -13.19 -15.54 -4.99
C ILE A 50 -11.87 -15.06 -4.40
N LYS A 51 -10.90 -14.77 -5.28
CA LYS A 51 -9.69 -14.07 -4.90
C LYS A 51 -9.68 -12.74 -5.63
N GLU A 52 -9.45 -11.67 -4.90
CA GLU A 52 -9.13 -10.39 -5.48
C GLU A 52 -7.66 -10.11 -5.20
N SER A 53 -6.93 -9.73 -6.24
CA SER A 53 -5.58 -9.21 -6.09
C SER A 53 -5.50 -7.93 -6.90
N LEU A 54 -5.21 -6.83 -6.22
CA LEU A 54 -4.98 -5.53 -6.83
C LEU A 54 -3.55 -5.10 -6.54
N ARG A 55 -2.92 -4.48 -7.53
CA ARG A 55 -1.58 -3.93 -7.37
C ARG A 55 -1.50 -2.58 -8.04
N ASN A 56 -0.87 -1.64 -7.34
CA ASN A 56 -0.56 -0.30 -7.82
C ASN A 56 0.86 0.07 -7.37
N SER A 57 1.51 0.97 -8.10
CA SER A 57 2.77 1.60 -7.71
C SER A 57 2.75 3.10 -8.02
N ILE A 58 3.12 3.90 -7.03
CA ILE A 58 3.26 5.35 -7.13
C ILE A 58 4.73 5.69 -6.97
N THR A 59 5.30 6.32 -7.98
CA THR A 59 6.69 6.76 -7.98
C THR A 59 6.74 8.27 -8.13
N HIS A 60 7.56 8.90 -7.30
CA HIS A 60 7.88 10.31 -7.41
C HIS A 60 9.39 10.52 -7.36
N THR A 61 9.91 11.36 -8.24
CA THR A 61 11.33 11.69 -8.32
C THR A 61 11.54 13.18 -8.05
N TYR A 62 12.28 13.48 -7.00
CA TYR A 62 12.78 14.82 -6.70
C TYR A 62 14.11 15.03 -7.39
N ASN A 63 14.24 16.09 -8.16
CA ASN A 63 15.51 16.53 -8.74
C ASN A 63 16.05 17.74 -8.00
N PHE A 64 17.37 17.83 -7.90
CA PHE A 64 18.06 18.92 -7.20
C PHE A 64 18.92 19.73 -8.18
N PRO A 65 18.33 20.62 -8.99
CA PRO A 65 19.06 21.32 -10.06
C PRO A 65 20.10 22.32 -9.52
N THR A 66 19.92 22.82 -8.30
CA THR A 66 20.78 23.84 -7.67
C THR A 66 21.29 23.39 -6.31
N ASP A 67 22.40 23.98 -5.85
CA ASP A 67 22.91 23.75 -4.49
C ASP A 67 21.90 24.19 -3.43
N GLU A 68 21.15 25.26 -3.68
CA GLU A 68 20.07 25.75 -2.81
C GLU A 68 18.96 24.71 -2.61
N SER A 69 18.50 24.05 -3.69
CA SER A 69 17.47 23.00 -3.60
C SER A 69 17.94 21.81 -2.74
N ALA A 70 19.20 21.40 -2.92
CA ALA A 70 19.79 20.30 -2.17
C ALA A 70 20.00 20.68 -0.70
N GLU A 71 20.47 21.89 -0.42
CA GLU A 71 20.65 22.41 0.94
C GLU A 71 19.31 22.52 1.67
N LYS A 72 18.28 23.06 1.02
CA LYS A 72 16.94 23.17 1.58
C LYS A 72 16.40 21.79 1.98
N TRP A 73 16.53 20.79 1.11
CA TRP A 73 16.16 19.40 1.41
C TRP A 73 16.92 18.89 2.62
N ASN A 74 18.25 19.00 2.61
CA ASN A 74 19.10 18.52 3.69
C ASN A 74 18.73 19.17 5.03
N LEU A 75 18.47 20.48 5.05
CA LEU A 75 18.07 21.23 6.24
C LEU A 75 16.67 20.86 6.72
N GLU A 76 15.69 20.73 5.81
CA GLU A 76 14.34 20.28 6.15
C GLU A 76 14.38 18.89 6.80
N TRP A 77 15.21 17.98 6.28
CA TRP A 77 15.33 16.65 6.85
C TRP A 77 16.11 16.59 8.15
N GLU A 78 17.18 17.35 8.29
CA GLU A 78 17.88 17.45 9.58
C GLU A 78 16.95 18.02 10.65
N LYS A 79 16.09 18.99 10.30
CA LYS A 79 15.04 19.50 11.21
C LYS A 79 13.97 18.44 11.46
N LEU A 80 13.42 17.82 10.42
CA LEU A 80 12.36 16.83 10.55
C LEU A 80 12.81 15.65 11.41
N ILE A 81 14.00 15.08 11.18
CA ILE A 81 14.54 13.99 12.01
C ILE A 81 14.68 14.42 13.48
N ARG A 82 15.12 15.66 13.75
CA ARG A 82 15.25 16.20 15.11
C ARG A 82 13.90 16.49 15.79
N TYR A 83 12.86 16.80 15.02
CA TYR A 83 11.52 17.17 15.51
C TYR A 83 10.43 16.11 15.21
N ALA A 84 10.82 14.92 14.72
CA ALA A 84 9.95 13.93 14.05
C ALA A 84 8.82 13.34 14.88
N GLY A 85 8.72 13.64 16.18
CA GLY A 85 7.54 13.26 16.96
C GLY A 85 6.23 13.77 16.36
N HIS A 86 6.23 14.85 15.57
CA HIS A 86 4.97 15.49 15.15
C HIS A 86 4.77 15.88 13.68
N ILE A 87 5.80 15.94 12.82
CA ILE A 87 5.66 16.58 11.49
C ILE A 87 5.92 15.59 10.34
N GLY A 88 5.02 15.62 9.34
CA GLY A 88 4.90 14.66 8.25
C GLY A 88 6.16 14.40 7.42
N THR A 89 6.28 13.18 6.90
CA THR A 89 7.38 12.75 6.01
C THR A 89 7.12 13.18 4.56
N ALA A 90 8.14 13.36 3.72
CA ALA A 90 7.93 13.46 2.28
C ALA A 90 7.26 12.23 1.68
N ALA A 91 7.41 11.04 2.26
CA ALA A 91 6.60 9.90 1.84
C ALA A 91 5.11 10.13 2.07
N LEU A 92 4.76 10.73 3.21
CA LEU A 92 3.41 11.22 3.47
C LEU A 92 2.99 12.29 2.46
N THR A 93 3.82 13.30 2.20
CA THR A 93 3.49 14.38 1.27
C THR A 93 3.31 13.86 -0.16
N VAL A 94 4.23 13.02 -0.65
CA VAL A 94 4.13 12.37 -1.96
C VAL A 94 2.85 11.57 -2.02
N ALA A 95 2.61 10.68 -1.06
CA ALA A 95 1.44 9.84 -1.06
C ALA A 95 0.15 10.67 -1.00
N VAL A 96 0.00 11.59 -0.05
CA VAL A 96 -1.19 12.44 0.04
C VAL A 96 -1.38 13.25 -1.24
N THR A 97 -0.35 13.93 -1.74
CA THR A 97 -0.46 14.78 -2.94
C THR A 97 -0.82 13.97 -4.19
N THR A 98 -0.23 12.77 -4.34
CA THR A 98 -0.47 11.91 -5.51
C THR A 98 -1.75 11.08 -5.42
N LEU A 99 -2.12 10.63 -4.21
CA LEU A 99 -3.31 9.82 -3.95
C LEU A 99 -4.58 10.66 -3.94
N THR A 100 -4.50 11.89 -3.43
CA THR A 100 -5.71 12.71 -3.25
C THR A 100 -6.07 13.48 -4.50
N GLY A 101 -5.13 14.09 -5.22
CA GLY A 101 -5.45 14.96 -6.36
C GLY A 101 -6.56 16.00 -6.08
N GLY A 102 -6.84 16.31 -4.80
CA GLY A 102 -8.00 17.11 -4.35
C GLY A 102 -9.18 16.37 -3.70
N LEU A 103 -9.16 15.04 -3.50
CA LEU A 103 -10.23 14.29 -2.81
C LEU A 103 -10.23 14.58 -1.29
N ALA A 104 -11.24 15.33 -0.85
CA ALA A 104 -11.37 15.85 0.51
C ALA A 104 -11.89 14.82 1.53
N GLY A 105 -11.37 14.92 2.76
CA GLY A 105 -12.10 14.58 3.98
C GLY A 105 -11.55 13.39 4.76
N ILE A 106 -11.96 12.17 4.40
CA ILE A 106 -11.87 11.03 5.34
C ILE A 106 -10.72 10.08 5.00
N ALA A 107 -10.41 9.88 3.72
CA ALA A 107 -9.28 9.04 3.32
C ALA A 107 -7.93 9.71 3.64
N VAL A 108 -7.86 11.05 3.57
CA VAL A 108 -6.61 11.79 3.72
C VAL A 108 -6.01 11.62 5.11
N GLY A 109 -6.82 11.76 6.17
CA GLY A 109 -6.35 11.68 7.55
C GLY A 109 -5.81 10.30 7.90
N THR A 110 -6.48 9.23 7.47
CA THR A 110 -6.04 7.87 7.79
C THR A 110 -4.91 7.37 6.90
N ILE A 111 -4.93 7.71 5.60
CA ILE A 111 -3.76 7.52 4.73
C ILE A 111 -2.57 8.25 5.33
N ALA A 112 -2.81 9.46 5.81
CA ALA A 112 -1.76 10.25 6.38
C ALA A 112 -1.18 9.66 7.67
N ALA A 113 -2.04 9.19 8.57
CA ALA A 113 -1.61 8.55 9.81
C ALA A 113 -0.83 7.26 9.57
N ILE A 114 -1.35 6.35 8.73
CA ILE A 114 -0.67 5.08 8.39
C ILE A 114 0.69 5.37 7.77
N ILE A 115 0.73 6.25 6.76
CA ILE A 115 2.01 6.57 6.12
C ILE A 115 2.94 7.28 7.09
N LYS A 116 2.46 8.23 7.90
CA LYS A 116 3.28 8.95 8.89
C LYS A 116 3.92 7.99 9.88
N ASP A 117 3.12 7.19 10.59
CA ASP A 117 3.60 6.36 11.69
C ASP A 117 4.57 5.26 11.19
N GLU A 118 4.44 4.84 9.94
CA GLU A 118 5.20 3.72 9.39
C GLU A 118 6.40 4.13 8.54
N THR A 119 6.30 5.25 7.80
CA THR A 119 7.42 5.74 6.99
C THR A 119 8.44 6.54 7.79
N GLN A 120 8.04 7.17 8.92
CA GLN A 120 8.98 7.83 9.81
C GLN A 120 10.02 6.86 10.39
N ALA A 121 9.68 5.59 10.57
CA ALA A 121 10.56 4.61 11.20
C ALA A 121 11.60 3.97 10.26
N PHE A 122 11.43 4.03 8.93
CA PHE A 122 12.20 3.14 8.03
C PHE A 122 12.68 3.72 6.69
N ILE A 123 12.37 4.97 6.35
CA ILE A 123 12.91 5.57 5.12
C ILE A 123 14.17 6.37 5.47
N PRO A 124 15.36 5.98 4.99
CA PRO A 124 16.53 6.82 5.14
C PRO A 124 16.39 8.05 4.22
N TYR A 125 16.70 9.20 4.78
CA TYR A 125 16.76 10.47 4.07
C TYR A 125 18.23 10.77 3.73
N PRO A 126 18.68 10.43 2.51
CA PRO A 126 20.07 10.67 2.14
C PRO A 126 20.31 12.17 2.03
N LYS A 127 21.52 12.60 2.39
CA LYS A 127 22.01 13.92 2.00
C LYS A 127 22.07 14.00 0.48
N MET A 128 21.53 15.09 -0.06
CA MET A 128 21.48 15.36 -1.49
C MET A 128 22.49 16.43 -1.87
N SER A 129 22.83 16.48 -3.14
CA SER A 129 23.73 17.50 -3.72
C SER A 129 23.19 17.94 -5.07
N ARG A 130 23.70 19.04 -5.58
CA ARG A 130 23.33 19.52 -6.91
C ARG A 130 23.50 18.44 -7.98
N GLY A 131 22.53 18.37 -8.89
CA GLY A 131 22.45 17.38 -9.97
C GLY A 131 21.97 16.00 -9.53
N TRP A 132 21.79 15.75 -8.24
CA TRP A 132 21.31 14.46 -7.76
C TRP A 132 19.79 14.32 -7.94
N SER A 133 19.31 13.08 -7.81
CA SER A 133 17.88 12.80 -7.74
C SER A 133 17.54 11.82 -6.62
N TYR A 134 16.36 11.99 -6.03
CA TYR A 134 15.79 11.09 -5.03
C TYR A 134 14.45 10.56 -5.52
N GLU A 135 14.38 9.26 -5.75
CA GLU A 135 13.19 8.55 -6.20
C GLU A 135 12.57 7.78 -5.05
N LEU A 136 11.30 8.07 -4.77
CA LEU A 136 10.48 7.35 -3.83
C LEU A 136 9.39 6.58 -4.58
N THR A 137 9.33 5.27 -4.36
CA THR A 137 8.30 4.39 -4.91
C THR A 137 7.52 3.75 -3.78
N ILE A 138 6.20 3.84 -3.83
CA ILE A 138 5.28 3.20 -2.89
C ILE A 138 4.41 2.24 -3.69
N GLU A 139 4.57 0.95 -3.45
CA GLU A 139 3.74 -0.10 -4.04
C GLU A 139 2.69 -0.58 -3.05
N TYR A 140 1.46 -0.73 -3.53
CA TYR A 140 0.36 -1.31 -2.77
C TYR A 140 -0.05 -2.63 -3.43
N ARG A 141 -0.06 -3.70 -2.65
CA ARG A 141 -0.58 -5.01 -3.05
C ARG A 141 -1.69 -5.40 -2.10
N PHE A 142 -2.92 -5.40 -2.60
CA PHE A 142 -4.09 -5.87 -1.86
C PHE A 142 -4.38 -7.30 -2.27
N GLU A 143 -4.57 -8.17 -1.28
CA GLU A 143 -5.05 -9.53 -1.48
C GLU A 143 -6.27 -9.73 -0.60
N TYR A 144 -7.32 -10.29 -1.20
CA TYR A 144 -8.55 -10.59 -0.49
C TYR A 144 -9.13 -11.91 -0.93
N SER A 145 -9.63 -12.66 0.05
CA SER A 145 -10.48 -13.81 -0.16
C SER A 145 -11.52 -13.91 0.97
N PRO A 146 -12.80 -14.16 0.65
CA PRO A 146 -13.84 -14.27 1.66
C PRO A 146 -13.75 -15.59 2.44
N HIS A 147 -12.98 -16.58 1.95
CA HIS A 147 -12.75 -17.87 2.61
C HIS A 147 -12.12 -17.72 4.01
N PRO A 148 -12.47 -18.56 5.00
CA PRO A 148 -11.88 -18.52 6.35
C PRO A 148 -10.36 -18.63 6.35
N TRP A 149 -9.80 -19.49 5.50
CA TRP A 149 -8.34 -19.67 5.34
C TRP A 149 -7.76 -18.88 4.15
N GLY A 150 -8.50 -17.88 3.66
CA GLY A 150 -8.09 -17.03 2.56
C GLY A 150 -7.08 -15.96 2.97
N LYS A 151 -6.22 -15.53 2.04
CA LYS A 151 -5.35 -14.38 2.28
C LYS A 151 -6.16 -13.09 2.31
N ARG A 152 -5.93 -12.26 3.33
CA ARG A 152 -6.57 -10.97 3.54
C ARG A 152 -5.54 -9.99 4.06
N GLY A 153 -5.16 -9.02 3.24
CA GLY A 153 -4.23 -8.00 3.70
C GLY A 153 -3.83 -7.01 2.63
N LEU A 154 -3.21 -5.93 3.08
CA LEU A 154 -2.51 -4.97 2.26
C LEU A 154 -1.02 -5.13 2.53
N THR A 155 -0.21 -5.26 1.49
CA THR A 155 1.24 -5.10 1.59
C THR A 155 1.62 -3.77 0.96
N GLN A 156 2.25 -2.91 1.75
CA GLN A 156 2.87 -1.68 1.27
C GLN A 156 4.38 -1.90 1.16
N THR A 157 4.95 -1.68 -0.01
CA THR A 157 6.41 -1.67 -0.20
C THR A 157 6.86 -0.27 -0.53
N THR A 158 7.71 0.30 0.31
CA THR A 158 8.33 1.60 0.05
C THR A 158 9.77 1.39 -0.35
N THR A 159 10.16 1.90 -1.51
CA THR A 159 11.52 1.86 -2.03
C THR A 159 12.02 3.28 -2.25
N ALA A 160 13.17 3.62 -1.67
CA ALA A 160 13.83 4.90 -1.85
C ALA A 160 15.18 4.68 -2.55
N ILE A 161 15.46 5.48 -3.58
CA ILE A 161 16.68 5.40 -4.39
C ILE A 161 17.22 6.80 -4.56
N SER A 162 18.47 7.05 -4.15
CA SER A 162 19.19 8.27 -4.55
C SER A 162 20.19 7.96 -5.64
N ARG A 163 20.31 8.89 -6.59
CA ARG A 163 21.27 8.85 -7.69
C ARG A 163 22.09 10.12 -7.69
N ASP A 164 23.39 9.99 -7.96
CA ASP A 164 24.28 11.14 -8.12
C ASP A 164 24.04 11.87 -9.45
N PHE A 165 24.83 12.92 -9.71
CA PHE A 165 24.76 13.74 -10.93
C PHE A 165 25.08 12.97 -12.22
N THR A 166 25.69 11.79 -12.13
CA THR A 166 25.92 10.90 -13.28
C THR A 166 24.79 9.88 -13.48
N GLY A 167 23.81 9.86 -12.58
CA GLY A 167 22.73 8.89 -12.55
C GLY A 167 23.08 7.58 -11.84
N LYS A 168 24.28 7.46 -11.25
CA LYS A 168 24.69 6.26 -10.52
C LYS A 168 23.95 6.18 -9.18
N VAL A 169 23.42 5.01 -8.86
CA VAL A 169 22.76 4.76 -7.58
C VAL A 169 23.78 4.84 -6.45
N VAL A 170 23.56 5.76 -5.51
CA VAL A 170 24.42 5.96 -4.33
C VAL A 170 23.77 5.43 -3.05
N SER A 171 22.44 5.36 -3.01
CA SER A 171 21.71 4.66 -1.95
C SER A 171 20.44 4.01 -2.49
N ARG A 172 20.11 2.86 -1.94
CA ARG A 172 18.86 2.15 -2.21
C ARG A 172 18.38 1.47 -0.94
N THR A 173 17.14 1.75 -0.57
CA THR A 173 16.47 1.06 0.52
C THR A 173 15.08 0.62 0.11
N SER A 174 14.63 -0.47 0.72
CA SER A 174 13.31 -1.02 0.46
C SER A 174 12.78 -1.63 1.74
N THR A 175 11.58 -1.21 2.12
CA THR A 175 10.89 -1.70 3.30
C THR A 175 9.51 -2.17 2.89
N ALA A 176 9.11 -3.35 3.34
CA ALA A 176 7.79 -3.89 3.11
C ALA A 176 7.06 -4.04 4.44
N GLN A 177 5.85 -3.51 4.51
CA GLN A 177 4.96 -3.66 5.65
C GLN A 177 3.67 -4.36 5.22
N LYS A 178 3.12 -5.17 6.12
CA LYS A 178 1.91 -5.95 5.89
C LYS A 178 0.87 -5.54 6.92
N PHE A 179 -0.32 -5.23 6.44
CA PHE A 179 -1.48 -4.87 7.25
C PHE A 179 -2.54 -5.95 7.11
N ASN A 180 -3.08 -6.37 8.25
CA ASN A 180 -4.33 -7.09 8.24
C ASN A 180 -5.45 -6.11 7.88
N LEU A 181 -6.44 -6.57 7.12
CA LEU A 181 -7.56 -5.68 6.74
C LEU A 181 -8.38 -5.18 7.94
N ASN A 182 -8.24 -5.82 9.10
CA ASN A 182 -8.90 -5.43 10.35
C ASN A 182 -8.16 -4.31 11.10
N GLU A 183 -6.90 -4.03 10.73
CA GLU A 183 -6.04 -3.00 11.36
C GLU A 183 -6.14 -1.65 10.64
N ILE A 184 -6.74 -1.64 9.45
CA ILE A 184 -6.90 -0.44 8.61
C ILE A 184 -8.40 -0.19 8.38
N PRO A 185 -8.83 1.05 8.13
CA PRO A 185 -10.23 1.33 7.85
C PRO A 185 -10.77 0.51 6.68
N ASP A 186 -12.04 0.11 6.83
CA ASP A 186 -12.81 -0.57 5.80
C ASP A 186 -12.64 0.07 4.42
N GLY A 187 -12.24 -0.74 3.44
CA GLY A 187 -12.10 -0.30 2.05
C GLY A 187 -10.84 0.53 1.73
N LEU A 188 -10.04 0.91 2.73
CA LEU A 188 -8.83 1.72 2.50
C LEU A 188 -7.78 0.96 1.69
N GLY A 189 -7.38 -0.24 2.12
CA GLY A 189 -6.35 -1.01 1.44
C GLY A 189 -6.71 -1.35 0.00
N ARG A 190 -8.00 -1.59 -0.25
CA ARG A 190 -8.52 -1.78 -1.60
C ARG A 190 -8.45 -0.49 -2.43
N SER A 191 -8.84 0.64 -1.85
CA SER A 191 -8.78 1.94 -2.53
C SER A 191 -7.35 2.26 -2.95
N LEU A 192 -6.38 2.15 -2.04
CA LEU A 192 -4.96 2.38 -2.30
C LEU A 192 -4.40 1.49 -3.42
N ALA A 193 -4.71 0.19 -3.38
CA ALA A 193 -4.25 -0.75 -4.40
C ALA A 193 -5.02 -0.66 -5.73
N SER A 194 -6.18 0.00 -5.75
CA SER A 194 -7.00 0.21 -6.96
C SER A 194 -6.66 1.51 -7.71
N LEU A 195 -5.89 2.39 -7.09
CA LEU A 195 -5.43 3.62 -7.72
C LEU A 195 -4.54 3.30 -8.92
N ARG A 196 -4.48 4.24 -9.87
CA ARG A 196 -3.68 4.07 -11.07
C ARG A 196 -2.21 4.27 -10.74
N SER A 197 -1.37 3.36 -11.22
CA SER A 197 0.08 3.54 -11.15
C SER A 197 0.48 4.83 -11.81
N LYS A 198 1.27 5.63 -11.10
CA LYS A 198 1.68 6.95 -11.55
C LYS A 198 3.15 7.16 -11.27
N ARG A 199 3.86 7.69 -12.26
CA ARG A 199 5.21 8.21 -12.10
C ARG A 199 5.17 9.71 -12.29
N THR A 200 5.79 10.42 -11.37
CA THR A 200 5.86 11.89 -11.37
C THR A 200 7.27 12.33 -11.06
N SER A 201 7.62 13.54 -11.46
CA SER A 201 8.88 14.17 -11.08
C SER A 201 8.64 15.64 -10.79
N SER A 202 9.44 16.21 -9.90
CA SER A 202 9.49 17.64 -9.67
C SER A 202 10.90 18.06 -9.30
N ASP A 203 11.22 19.30 -9.61
CA ASP A 203 12.38 19.97 -9.05
C ASP A 203 12.00 20.47 -7.66
N TYR A 204 12.92 20.30 -6.70
CA TYR A 204 12.68 20.60 -5.30
C TYR A 204 12.97 22.07 -4.94
#